data_AF-A0A1T4LEX2-F1
#
_entry.id   AF-A0A1T4LEX2-F1
#
_cell.length_a   1.000
_cell.length_b   1.000
_cell.length_c   1.000
_cell.angle_alpha   90.00
_cell.angle_beta   90.00
_cell.angle_gamma   90.00
#
_symmetry.space_group_name_H-M   'P 1'
#
loop_
_entity.id
_entity.type
_entity.pdbx_description
1 polymer ?
#
loop_
_entity_poly.entity_id
_entity_poly.type
_entity_poly.pdbx_seq_one_letter_code
_entity_poly.pdbx_strand_id
1 'polypeptide(L)'
;MMEEYKELQNYKIIDYVKYIAAIMIVCIHCTQLFPIDILDFFFRQIICRVAVPFFFISSAYFFRKGYNKDQKYLGKYLKKSIYSYLLWSIIFLPIGLNWIQQNLTISEELMPIAFLVGLFHTGTYYHLWYIPAMIFSLFAITKLLKYFGYKTIIIVCFGFFLFGSIETYYGFLQNGWFKDFFDLLISFMFTTRSGLFYGLIFVTLGFYIVDHQEDLRRNIKGMRIATIVCALLLIIEGFAIYNVPGLDMNFLIMLVPFSFVSFITLLSCPIAIKNDTRRVRELSKYIYFIHPVCIVIIEEIGKAFDLPILASGIVSLVFILILSHMLSSFIIVLHQVYLKRKTIFFSLIIGMLFTSITASYFYEQIPSSFVVKFEWTSCICFFLSFTSCYLLTLRKIRKQGRLNF
;
A
#
# COMPACT_ATOMS: atom_id res chain seq x y z
N MET A 1 -6.91 -16.63 -40.32
CA MET A 1 -7.03 -16.81 -38.85
C MET A 1 -5.67 -16.61 -38.16
N MET A 2 -4.94 -15.52 -38.48
CA MET A 2 -3.58 -15.24 -37.98
C MET A 2 -3.41 -13.79 -37.49
N GLU A 3 -4.49 -13.10 -37.12
CA GLU A 3 -4.44 -11.68 -36.72
C GLU A 3 -4.77 -11.41 -35.24
N GLU A 4 -4.99 -12.44 -34.43
CA GLU A 4 -5.43 -12.25 -33.03
C GLU A 4 -4.32 -12.46 -31.98
N TYR A 5 -3.05 -12.46 -32.41
CA TYR A 5 -1.91 -12.48 -31.50
C TYR A 5 -1.33 -11.07 -31.31
N LYS A 6 -2.17 -10.12 -30.88
CA LYS A 6 -1.66 -8.89 -30.24
C LYS A 6 -1.00 -9.25 -28.91
N GLU A 7 0.18 -8.70 -28.69
CA GLU A 7 1.10 -9.04 -27.59
C GLU A 7 0.45 -8.90 -26.21
N LEU A 8 0.93 -9.65 -25.21
CA LEU A 8 0.65 -9.41 -23.77
C LEU A 8 1.28 -8.07 -23.34
N GLN A 9 0.75 -6.95 -23.81
CA GLN A 9 1.39 -5.65 -23.66
C GLN A 9 0.40 -4.52 -23.36
N ASN A 10 -0.65 -4.81 -22.59
CA ASN A 10 -1.53 -3.76 -22.12
C ASN A 10 -1.04 -3.10 -20.82
N TYR A 11 0.16 -2.51 -20.84
CA TYR A 11 0.74 -1.86 -19.66
C TYR A 11 -0.09 -0.67 -19.17
N LYS A 12 -0.85 -0.04 -20.06
CA LYS A 12 -1.72 1.09 -19.74
C LYS A 12 -2.89 0.66 -18.86
N ILE A 13 -3.50 -0.51 -19.09
CA ILE A 13 -4.52 -1.06 -18.18
C ILE A 13 -3.94 -1.27 -16.80
N ILE A 14 -2.71 -1.77 -16.70
CA ILE A 14 -2.05 -1.98 -15.41
C ILE A 14 -1.91 -0.66 -14.63
N ASP A 15 -1.68 0.47 -15.29
CA ASP A 15 -1.66 1.78 -14.62
C ASP A 15 -3.04 2.16 -14.02
N TYR A 16 -4.15 1.88 -14.71
CA TYR A 16 -5.49 2.10 -14.16
C TYR A 16 -5.83 1.14 -13.03
N VAL A 17 -5.48 -0.14 -13.16
CA VAL A 17 -5.72 -1.11 -12.09
C VAL A 17 -4.87 -0.78 -10.86
N LYS A 18 -3.66 -0.25 -11.02
CA LYS A 18 -2.87 0.31 -9.90
C LYS A 18 -3.58 1.48 -9.21
N TYR A 19 -4.26 2.33 -9.97
CA TYR A 19 -5.04 3.42 -9.38
C TYR A 19 -6.25 2.89 -8.59
N ILE A 20 -6.97 1.91 -9.14
CA ILE A 20 -8.06 1.22 -8.43
C ILE A 20 -7.53 0.51 -7.18
N ALA A 21 -6.40 -0.20 -7.28
CA ALA A 21 -5.75 -0.85 -6.15
C ALA A 21 -5.32 0.16 -5.07
N ALA A 22 -4.86 1.36 -5.45
CA ALA A 22 -4.55 2.42 -4.49
C ALA A 22 -5.81 2.87 -3.72
N ILE A 23 -6.96 3.00 -4.41
CA ILE A 23 -8.26 3.28 -3.78
C ILE A 23 -8.65 2.15 -2.83
N MET A 24 -8.49 0.88 -3.25
CA MET A 24 -8.75 -0.28 -2.40
C MET A 24 -7.89 -0.28 -1.12
N ILE A 25 -6.63 0.17 -1.18
CA ILE A 25 -5.80 0.36 0.02
C ILE A 25 -6.41 1.41 0.95
N VAL A 26 -6.91 2.52 0.41
CA VAL A 26 -7.64 3.52 1.23
C VAL A 26 -8.84 2.87 1.92
N CYS A 27 -9.66 2.10 1.18
CA CYS A 27 -10.81 1.40 1.72
C CYS A 27 -10.46 0.43 2.86
N ILE A 28 -9.33 -0.28 2.77
CA ILE A 28 -8.87 -1.17 3.86
C ILE A 28 -8.60 -0.38 5.15
N HIS A 29 -8.04 0.82 5.03
CA HIS A 29 -7.57 1.62 6.16
C HIS A 29 -8.57 2.63 6.72
N CYS A 30 -9.65 2.93 5.99
CA CYS A 30 -10.78 3.65 6.55
C CYS A 30 -11.39 2.86 7.72
N THR A 31 -12.14 3.57 8.57
CA THR A 31 -13.11 2.96 9.48
C THR A 31 -14.19 2.18 8.70
N GLN A 32 -15.18 1.64 9.41
CA GLN A 32 -16.30 0.91 8.82
C GLN A 32 -16.92 1.70 7.65
N LEU A 33 -16.98 1.07 6.46
CA LEU A 33 -17.52 1.65 5.24
C LEU A 33 -19.01 1.37 5.10
N PHE A 34 -19.45 0.20 5.56
CA PHE A 34 -20.84 -0.25 5.50
C PHE A 34 -21.37 -0.58 6.89
N PRO A 35 -22.61 -0.20 7.22
CA PRO A 35 -23.19 -0.47 8.54
C PRO A 35 -23.46 -1.96 8.81
N ILE A 36 -23.41 -2.79 7.76
CA ILE A 36 -23.61 -4.24 7.85
C ILE A 36 -22.23 -4.90 7.91
N ASP A 37 -21.87 -5.50 9.05
CA ASP A 37 -20.53 -6.04 9.32
C ASP A 37 -20.06 -7.05 8.27
N ILE A 38 -20.93 -7.97 7.84
CA ILE A 38 -20.58 -8.97 6.82
C ILE A 38 -20.30 -8.33 5.45
N LEU A 39 -21.00 -7.24 5.12
CA LEU A 39 -20.77 -6.49 3.89
C LEU A 39 -19.47 -5.68 3.98
N ASP A 40 -19.21 -5.05 5.13
CA ASP A 40 -17.96 -4.33 5.39
C ASP A 40 -16.75 -5.26 5.30
N PHE A 41 -16.85 -6.43 5.95
CA PHE A 41 -15.84 -7.47 5.89
C PHE A 41 -15.62 -7.97 4.46
N PHE A 42 -16.70 -8.33 3.74
CA PHE A 42 -16.59 -8.79 2.35
C PHE A 42 -15.87 -7.76 1.47
N PHE A 43 -16.20 -6.49 1.61
CA PHE A 43 -15.59 -5.45 0.81
C PHE A 43 -14.12 -5.20 1.21
N ARG A 44 -13.84 -4.94 2.49
CA ARG A 44 -12.51 -4.53 2.95
C ARG A 44 -11.53 -5.70 3.07
N GLN A 45 -11.99 -6.83 3.61
CA GLN A 45 -11.13 -7.97 3.95
C GLN A 45 -10.99 -8.99 2.82
N ILE A 46 -11.93 -9.02 1.86
CA ILE A 46 -11.85 -9.94 0.70
C ILE A 46 -11.56 -9.16 -0.58
N ILE A 47 -12.44 -8.24 -1.00
CA ILE A 47 -12.28 -7.55 -2.29
C ILE A 47 -11.05 -6.65 -2.30
N CYS A 48 -10.94 -5.72 -1.35
CA CYS A 48 -9.85 -4.75 -1.34
C CYS A 48 -8.49 -5.39 -1.03
N ARG A 49 -8.48 -6.55 -0.36
CA ARG A 49 -7.27 -7.28 0.05
C ARG A 49 -6.40 -7.74 -1.13
N VAL A 50 -6.97 -7.78 -2.34
CA VAL A 50 -6.28 -8.05 -3.61
C VAL A 50 -5.23 -6.97 -3.96
N ALA A 51 -5.39 -5.75 -3.44
CA ALA A 51 -4.58 -4.60 -3.86
C ALA A 51 -3.08 -4.80 -3.63
N VAL A 52 -2.68 -5.25 -2.44
CA VAL A 52 -1.25 -5.40 -2.09
C VAL A 52 -0.56 -6.49 -2.90
N PRO A 53 -1.11 -7.72 -3.04
CA PRO A 53 -0.61 -8.72 -3.98
C PRO A 53 -0.43 -8.21 -5.41
N PHE A 54 -1.41 -7.46 -5.91
CA PHE A 54 -1.35 -6.86 -7.24
C PHE A 54 -0.18 -5.87 -7.38
N PHE A 55 0.07 -5.03 -6.36
CA PHE A 55 1.23 -4.13 -6.36
C PHE A 55 2.56 -4.88 -6.35
N PHE A 56 2.70 -5.95 -5.57
CA PHE A 56 3.90 -6.80 -5.56
C PHE A 56 4.15 -7.42 -6.93
N ILE A 57 3.16 -8.13 -7.49
CA ILE A 57 3.29 -8.80 -8.79
C ILE A 57 3.61 -7.78 -9.88
N SER A 58 2.88 -6.66 -9.93
CA SER A 58 3.09 -5.64 -10.95
C SER A 58 4.48 -5.01 -10.86
N SER A 59 4.92 -4.68 -9.64
CA SER A 59 6.25 -4.09 -9.43
C SER A 59 7.36 -5.08 -9.78
N ALA A 60 7.19 -6.36 -9.45
CA ALA A 60 8.13 -7.43 -9.75
C ALA A 60 8.20 -7.73 -11.25
N TYR A 61 7.06 -7.74 -11.94
CA TYR A 61 6.97 -7.92 -13.38
C TYR A 61 7.76 -6.86 -14.14
N PHE A 62 7.50 -5.57 -13.86
CA PHE A 62 8.23 -4.49 -14.53
C PHE A 62 9.71 -4.45 -14.12
N PHE A 63 10.02 -4.81 -12.87
CA PHE A 63 11.40 -4.96 -12.44
C PHE A 63 12.13 -6.03 -13.24
N ARG A 64 11.55 -7.24 -13.37
CA ARG A 64 12.17 -8.37 -14.08
C ARG A 64 12.39 -8.05 -15.56
N LYS A 65 11.45 -7.37 -16.22
CA LYS A 65 11.63 -6.85 -17.58
C LYS A 65 12.83 -5.90 -17.71
N GLY A 66 13.04 -5.03 -16.73
CA GLY A 66 14.22 -4.15 -16.69
C GLY A 66 15.52 -4.93 -16.42
N TYR A 67 15.47 -5.88 -15.49
CA TYR A 67 16.60 -6.71 -15.10
C TYR A 67 17.10 -7.63 -16.22
N ASN A 68 16.20 -8.24 -16.99
CA ASN A 68 16.55 -9.09 -18.13
C ASN A 68 17.27 -8.31 -19.25
N LYS A 69 17.14 -6.97 -19.28
CA LYS A 69 17.86 -6.08 -20.21
C LYS A 69 19.19 -5.58 -19.66
N ASP A 70 19.25 -5.26 -18.36
CA ASP A 70 20.45 -4.76 -17.69
C ASP A 70 20.51 -5.31 -16.26
N GLN A 71 21.46 -6.20 -15.95
CA GLN A 71 21.59 -6.73 -14.58
C GLN A 71 21.96 -5.66 -13.55
N LYS A 72 22.57 -4.53 -13.96
CA LYS A 72 22.83 -3.37 -13.08
C LYS A 72 21.53 -2.68 -12.67
N TYR A 73 20.41 -3.01 -13.31
CA TYR A 73 19.08 -2.50 -12.96
C TYR A 73 18.69 -2.81 -11.51
N LEU A 74 19.13 -3.95 -10.95
CA LEU A 74 18.87 -4.28 -9.54
C LEU A 74 19.36 -3.18 -8.61
N GLY A 75 20.65 -2.81 -8.70
CA GLY A 75 21.24 -1.76 -7.86
C GLY A 75 20.57 -0.40 -8.06
N LYS A 76 20.26 -0.03 -9.31
CA LYS A 76 19.56 1.23 -9.64
C LYS A 76 18.15 1.27 -9.02
N TYR A 77 17.39 0.18 -9.14
CA TYR A 77 16.03 0.09 -8.62
C TYR A 77 15.99 0.08 -7.10
N LEU A 78 16.85 -0.71 -6.45
CA LEU A 78 16.94 -0.76 -4.99
C LEU A 78 17.35 0.59 -4.42
N LYS A 79 18.38 1.25 -4.99
CA LYS A 79 18.80 2.59 -4.56
C LYS A 79 17.66 3.61 -4.64
N LYS A 80 16.91 3.61 -5.75
CA LYS A 80 15.76 4.51 -5.92
C LYS A 80 14.64 4.21 -4.91
N SER A 81 14.38 2.93 -4.65
CA SER A 81 13.34 2.49 -3.71
C SER A 81 13.70 2.82 -2.27
N ILE A 82 14.95 2.57 -1.86
CA ILE A 82 15.50 2.94 -0.54
C ILE A 82 15.44 4.45 -0.36
N TYR A 83 15.89 5.25 -1.34
CA TYR A 83 15.82 6.70 -1.24
C TYR A 83 14.38 7.20 -1.04
N SER A 84 13.44 6.67 -1.83
CA SER A 84 12.02 7.02 -1.69
C SER A 84 11.48 6.60 -0.32
N TYR A 85 11.85 5.41 0.16
CA TYR A 85 11.42 4.89 1.45
C TYR A 85 11.93 5.75 2.60
N LEU A 86 13.22 6.08 2.63
CA LEU A 86 13.82 6.91 3.67
C LEU A 86 13.22 8.33 3.67
N LEU A 87 12.98 8.91 2.48
CA LEU A 87 12.32 10.21 2.37
C LEU A 87 10.93 10.19 3.02
N TRP A 88 10.09 9.22 2.65
CA TRP A 88 8.75 9.10 3.25
C TRP A 88 8.79 8.71 4.71
N SER A 89 9.77 7.90 5.12
CA SER A 89 9.96 7.51 6.51
C SER A 89 10.27 8.72 7.40
N ILE A 90 11.15 9.62 6.94
CA ILE A 90 11.46 10.88 7.63
C ILE A 90 10.22 11.77 7.71
N ILE A 91 9.48 11.89 6.61
CA ILE A 91 8.25 12.69 6.54
C ILE A 91 7.19 12.19 7.53
N PHE A 92 7.02 10.88 7.65
CA PHE A 92 6.05 10.25 8.56
C PHE A 92 6.60 10.04 9.98
N LEU A 93 7.89 10.29 10.22
CA LEU A 93 8.52 10.01 11.51
C LEU A 93 7.84 10.70 12.70
N PRO A 94 7.45 11.99 12.62
CA PRO A 94 6.74 12.64 13.73
C PRO A 94 5.41 11.93 14.03
N ILE A 95 4.67 11.54 13.00
CA ILE A 95 3.39 10.84 13.13
C ILE A 95 3.62 9.45 13.77
N GLY A 96 4.62 8.70 13.29
CA GLY A 96 4.93 7.36 13.78
C GLY A 96 5.42 7.33 15.23
N LEU A 97 6.28 8.27 15.63
CA LEU A 97 6.77 8.36 17.02
C LEU A 97 5.63 8.62 18.00
N ASN A 98 4.72 9.51 17.65
CA ASN A 98 3.54 9.79 18.46
C ASN A 98 2.64 8.55 18.63
N TRP A 99 2.43 7.81 17.53
CA TRP A 99 1.67 6.57 17.57
C TRP A 99 2.33 5.53 18.49
N ILE A 100 3.65 5.36 18.43
CA ILE A 100 4.40 4.42 19.29
C ILE A 100 4.23 4.79 20.76
N GLN A 101 4.44 6.06 21.14
CA GLN A 101 4.35 6.51 22.53
C GLN A 101 2.97 6.26 23.17
N GLN A 102 1.91 6.23 22.38
CA GLN A 102 0.53 6.10 22.87
C GLN A 102 -0.01 4.67 22.81
N ASN A 103 0.44 3.88 21.83
CA ASN A 103 -0.10 2.55 21.59
C ASN A 103 0.81 1.42 22.10
N LEU A 104 2.09 1.72 22.35
CA LEU A 104 3.07 0.74 22.81
C LEU A 104 3.71 1.21 24.12
N THR A 105 3.68 0.35 25.13
CA THR A 105 4.41 0.56 26.38
C THR A 105 5.86 0.10 26.20
N ILE A 106 6.67 0.94 25.57
CA ILE A 106 8.10 0.69 25.32
C ILE A 106 8.91 1.66 26.17
N SER A 107 9.89 1.16 26.91
CA SER A 107 10.82 2.03 27.65
C SER A 107 11.60 2.93 26.69
N GLU A 108 11.95 4.14 27.13
CA GLU A 108 12.66 5.11 26.28
C GLU A 108 13.99 4.54 25.73
N GLU A 109 14.64 3.66 26.49
CA GLU A 109 15.87 2.96 26.11
C GLU A 109 15.70 2.01 24.91
N LEU A 110 14.49 1.44 24.73
CA LEU A 110 14.16 0.54 23.63
C LEU A 110 13.65 1.29 22.39
N MET A 111 13.45 2.61 22.47
CA MET A 111 12.99 3.44 21.35
C MET A 111 13.88 3.35 20.09
N PRO A 112 15.23 3.33 20.19
CA PRO A 112 16.09 3.12 19.03
C PRO A 112 15.86 1.76 18.36
N ILE A 113 15.62 0.71 19.16
CA ILE A 113 15.32 -0.63 18.65
C ILE A 113 13.95 -0.65 17.97
N ALA A 114 12.93 -0.05 18.58
CA ALA A 114 11.61 0.11 17.99
C ALA A 114 11.67 0.85 16.65
N PHE A 115 12.50 1.90 16.55
CA PHE A 115 12.73 2.60 15.30
C PHE A 115 13.39 1.71 14.24
N LEU A 116 14.38 0.88 14.60
CA LEU A 116 15.00 -0.07 13.66
C LEU A 116 14.00 -1.14 13.19
N VAL A 117 13.18 -1.68 14.09
CA VAL A 117 12.10 -2.60 13.73
C VAL A 117 11.09 -1.92 12.79
N GLY A 118 10.72 -0.67 13.07
CA GLY A 118 9.93 0.17 12.18
C GLY A 118 10.57 0.34 10.81
N LEU A 119 11.85 0.66 10.76
CA LEU A 119 12.55 0.95 9.51
C LEU A 119 12.77 -0.28 8.62
N PHE A 120 12.91 -1.47 9.19
CA PHE A 120 13.25 -2.67 8.43
C PHE A 120 12.11 -3.68 8.29
N HIS A 121 11.12 -3.65 9.18
CA HIS A 121 10.04 -4.65 9.23
C HIS A 121 8.64 -4.04 9.08
N THR A 122 8.17 -3.27 10.06
CA THR A 122 6.76 -2.82 10.11
C THR A 122 6.47 -1.55 9.32
N GLY A 123 7.49 -0.86 8.81
CA GLY A 123 7.38 0.51 8.32
C GLY A 123 7.40 1.53 9.47
N THR A 124 7.97 2.72 9.24
CA THR A 124 7.94 3.81 10.24
C THR A 124 6.55 4.41 10.44
N TYR A 125 5.60 4.00 9.59
CA TYR A 125 4.16 4.15 9.80
C TYR A 125 3.43 2.98 9.13
N TYR A 126 2.21 2.67 9.57
CA TYR A 126 1.55 1.38 9.35
C TYR A 126 1.48 0.92 7.89
N HIS A 127 1.38 1.84 6.93
CA HIS A 127 1.26 1.52 5.50
C HIS A 127 2.63 1.32 4.82
N LEU A 128 3.72 1.86 5.38
CA LEU A 128 5.02 1.93 4.72
C LEU A 128 5.77 0.59 4.64
N TRP A 129 5.32 -0.45 5.35
CA TRP A 129 5.91 -1.79 5.39
C TRP A 129 6.11 -2.43 4.00
N TYR A 130 5.25 -2.09 3.03
CA TYR A 130 5.30 -2.67 1.69
C TYR A 130 6.64 -2.43 1.00
N ILE A 131 7.29 -1.28 1.24
CA ILE A 131 8.53 -0.91 0.55
C ILE A 131 9.74 -1.74 1.02
N PRO A 132 10.06 -1.85 2.33
CA PRO A 132 11.13 -2.74 2.79
C PRO A 132 10.82 -4.20 2.42
N ALA A 133 9.55 -4.63 2.50
CA ALA A 133 9.13 -5.96 2.07
C ALA A 133 9.43 -6.22 0.57
N MET A 134 9.12 -5.24 -0.31
CA MET A 134 9.42 -5.32 -1.74
C MET A 134 10.93 -5.32 -2.02
N ILE A 135 11.71 -4.48 -1.34
CA ILE A 135 13.18 -4.42 -1.46
C ILE A 135 13.80 -5.77 -1.10
N PHE A 136 13.44 -6.31 0.06
CA PHE A 136 13.90 -7.61 0.52
C PHE A 136 13.55 -8.70 -0.49
N SER A 137 12.30 -8.75 -0.92
CA SER A 137 11.81 -9.81 -1.80
C SER A 137 12.45 -9.77 -3.18
N LEU A 138 12.60 -8.59 -3.77
CA LEU A 138 13.30 -8.41 -5.05
C LEU A 138 14.75 -8.88 -4.96
N PHE A 139 15.46 -8.48 -3.90
CA PHE A 139 16.83 -8.88 -3.70
C PHE A 139 16.95 -10.40 -3.52
N ALA A 140 16.18 -10.98 -2.61
CA ALA A 140 16.19 -12.40 -2.29
C ALA A 140 15.87 -13.27 -3.50
N ILE A 141 14.75 -13.03 -4.19
CA ILE A 141 14.32 -13.84 -5.35
C ILE A 141 15.31 -13.71 -6.51
N THR A 142 15.86 -12.51 -6.75
CA THR A 142 16.88 -12.32 -7.80
C THR A 142 18.14 -13.14 -7.54
N LYS A 143 18.52 -13.33 -6.26
CA LYS A 143 19.68 -14.14 -5.88
C LYS A 143 19.36 -15.63 -5.89
N LEU A 144 18.24 -16.04 -5.31
CA LEU A 144 17.83 -17.44 -5.20
C LEU A 144 17.63 -18.09 -6.58
N LEU A 145 17.06 -17.35 -7.55
CA LEU A 145 16.88 -17.85 -8.93
C LEU A 145 18.19 -18.13 -9.69
N LYS A 146 19.35 -17.72 -9.15
CA LYS A 146 20.66 -18.11 -9.72
C LYS A 146 21.06 -19.53 -9.36
N TYR A 147 20.51 -20.07 -8.28
CA TYR A 147 20.89 -21.35 -7.70
C TYR A 147 19.76 -22.38 -7.76
N PHE A 148 18.51 -21.93 -7.79
CA PHE A 148 17.33 -22.79 -7.75
C PHE A 148 16.36 -22.47 -8.89
N GLY A 149 15.66 -23.49 -9.38
CA GLY A 149 14.57 -23.33 -10.35
C GLY A 149 13.28 -22.80 -9.73
N TYR A 150 12.38 -22.29 -10.58
CA TYR A 150 11.10 -21.73 -10.16
C TYR A 150 10.25 -22.68 -9.32
N LYS A 151 10.23 -23.99 -9.63
CA LYS A 151 9.46 -24.99 -8.87
C LYS A 151 9.87 -24.99 -7.39
N THR A 152 11.17 -25.09 -7.11
CA THR A 152 11.71 -25.10 -5.74
C THR A 152 11.40 -23.78 -5.03
N ILE A 153 11.61 -22.65 -5.72
CA ILE A 153 11.38 -21.33 -5.12
C ILE A 153 9.91 -21.11 -4.80
N ILE A 154 8.99 -21.47 -5.70
CA ILE A 154 7.55 -21.34 -5.45
C ILE A 154 7.13 -22.19 -4.24
N ILE A 155 7.59 -23.44 -4.13
CA ILE A 155 7.28 -24.30 -2.99
C ILE A 155 7.76 -23.68 -1.67
N VAL A 156 9.01 -23.22 -1.62
CA VAL A 156 9.59 -22.60 -0.41
C VAL A 156 8.87 -21.28 -0.06
N CYS A 157 8.63 -20.41 -1.05
CA CYS A 157 7.95 -19.14 -0.82
C CYS A 157 6.49 -19.33 -0.40
N PHE A 158 5.80 -20.34 -0.94
CA PHE A 158 4.46 -20.69 -0.53
C PHE A 158 4.45 -21.25 0.90
N GLY A 159 5.44 -22.05 1.29
CA GLY A 159 5.63 -22.49 2.67
C GLY A 159 5.79 -21.31 3.64
N PHE A 160 6.62 -20.31 3.30
CA PHE A 160 6.72 -19.08 4.09
C PHE A 160 5.40 -18.29 4.13
N PHE A 161 4.65 -18.25 3.02
CA PHE A 161 3.33 -17.60 2.98
C PHE A 161 2.31 -18.31 3.87
N LEU A 162 2.27 -19.64 3.85
CA LEU A 162 1.41 -20.43 4.73
C LEU A 162 1.77 -20.21 6.20
N PHE A 163 3.06 -20.20 6.55
CA PHE A 163 3.50 -19.87 7.90
C PHE A 163 3.06 -18.47 8.31
N GLY A 164 3.25 -17.47 7.45
CA GLY A 164 2.78 -16.11 7.71
C GLY A 164 1.27 -16.02 7.87
N SER A 165 0.52 -16.80 7.10
CA SER A 165 -0.94 -16.81 7.12
C SER A 165 -1.55 -17.27 8.43
N ILE A 166 -0.79 -17.97 9.28
CA ILE A 166 -1.22 -18.33 10.64
C ILE A 166 -1.74 -17.11 11.41
N GLU A 167 -1.23 -15.90 11.13
CA GLU A 167 -1.73 -14.65 11.71
C GLU A 167 -3.23 -14.42 11.39
N THR A 168 -3.68 -14.67 10.14
CA THR A 168 -5.09 -14.61 9.73
C THR A 168 -5.89 -15.80 10.29
N TYR A 169 -5.35 -17.01 10.19
CA TYR A 169 -6.05 -18.25 10.54
C TYR A 169 -5.86 -18.65 12.01
N TYR A 170 -5.42 -17.72 12.86
CA TYR A 170 -4.94 -17.99 14.20
C TYR A 170 -5.96 -18.74 15.06
N GLY A 171 -7.24 -18.41 14.94
CA GLY A 171 -8.34 -19.05 15.67
C GLY A 171 -8.54 -20.54 15.37
N PHE A 172 -7.92 -21.08 14.32
CA PHE A 172 -7.90 -22.52 14.06
C PHE A 172 -6.75 -23.25 14.79
N LEU A 173 -5.79 -22.52 15.38
CA LEU A 173 -4.73 -23.13 16.16
C LEU A 173 -5.28 -23.68 17.48
N GLN A 174 -5.08 -24.98 17.69
CA GLN A 174 -5.33 -25.60 18.98
C GLN A 174 -4.27 -25.17 19.99
N ASN A 175 -4.66 -25.09 21.25
CA ASN A 175 -3.71 -24.84 22.34
C ASN A 175 -2.64 -25.94 22.40
N GLY A 176 -1.39 -25.55 22.64
CA GLY A 176 -0.26 -26.45 22.72
C GLY A 176 1.03 -25.79 22.23
N TRP A 177 2.12 -26.56 22.24
CA TRP A 177 3.49 -26.07 21.99
C TRP A 177 3.64 -25.26 20.71
N PHE A 178 2.89 -25.59 19.64
CA PHE A 178 2.98 -24.89 18.37
C PHE A 178 2.34 -23.50 18.42
N LYS A 179 1.19 -23.37 19.10
CA LYS A 179 0.54 -22.08 19.32
C LYS A 179 1.41 -21.20 20.23
N ASP A 180 1.95 -21.77 21.30
CA ASP A 180 2.86 -21.05 22.22
C ASP A 180 4.13 -20.58 21.50
N PHE A 181 4.70 -21.41 20.62
CA PHE A 181 5.82 -21.04 19.76
C PHE A 181 5.46 -19.89 18.81
N PHE A 182 4.28 -19.93 18.19
CA PHE A 182 3.82 -18.87 17.30
C PHE A 182 3.56 -17.56 18.06
N ASP A 183 2.95 -17.63 19.24
CA ASP A 183 2.70 -16.49 20.13
C ASP A 183 4.02 -15.83 20.54
N LEU A 184 5.03 -16.62 20.92
CA LEU A 184 6.37 -16.13 21.20
C LEU A 184 6.98 -15.44 19.98
N LEU A 185 6.89 -16.05 18.79
CA LEU A 185 7.45 -15.49 17.56
C LEU A 185 6.78 -14.16 17.19
N ILE A 186 5.44 -14.08 17.24
CA ILE A 186 4.70 -12.83 16.98
C ILE A 186 5.05 -11.75 18.00
N SER A 187 5.28 -12.10 19.27
CA SER A 187 5.66 -11.11 20.29
C SER A 187 6.97 -10.37 19.95
N PHE A 188 7.91 -11.04 19.27
CA PHE A 188 9.17 -10.42 18.82
C PHE A 188 9.03 -9.75 17.44
N MET A 189 8.28 -10.38 16.53
CA MET A 189 8.16 -9.91 15.16
C MET A 189 7.07 -8.85 14.96
N PHE A 190 6.18 -8.64 15.93
CA PHE A 190 4.94 -7.84 15.87
C PHE A 190 3.90 -8.32 14.85
N THR A 191 4.34 -8.76 13.68
CA THR A 191 3.48 -9.26 12.61
C THR A 191 4.30 -10.14 11.66
N THR A 192 3.63 -11.09 11.00
CA THR A 192 4.22 -11.85 9.88
C THR A 192 4.17 -11.07 8.56
N ARG A 193 3.47 -9.94 8.49
CA ARG A 193 3.34 -9.07 7.32
C ARG A 193 4.69 -8.44 6.91
N SER A 194 5.46 -9.20 6.14
CA SER A 194 6.88 -8.91 5.84
C SER A 194 7.29 -9.34 4.43
N GLY A 195 8.50 -8.94 4.02
CA GLY A 195 9.07 -9.41 2.76
C GLY A 195 9.22 -10.94 2.71
N LEU A 196 9.65 -11.56 3.82
CA LEU A 196 9.89 -12.99 3.91
C LEU A 196 8.60 -13.80 3.77
N PHE A 197 7.61 -13.53 4.60
CA PHE A 197 6.38 -14.33 4.63
C PHE A 197 5.34 -13.88 3.60
N TYR A 198 5.32 -12.60 3.19
CA TYR A 198 4.31 -12.09 2.25
C TYR A 198 4.89 -11.83 0.86
N GLY A 199 5.98 -11.07 0.77
CA GLY A 199 6.46 -10.52 -0.50
C GLY A 199 7.10 -11.55 -1.44
N LEU A 200 7.84 -12.54 -0.91
CA LEU A 200 8.61 -13.50 -1.72
C LEU A 200 7.77 -14.22 -2.77
N ILE A 201 6.58 -14.72 -2.40
CA ILE A 201 5.73 -15.47 -3.33
C ILE A 201 5.23 -14.58 -4.46
N PHE A 202 4.74 -13.38 -4.16
CA PHE A 202 4.21 -12.47 -5.18
C PHE A 202 5.31 -11.90 -6.09
N VAL A 203 6.51 -11.67 -5.57
CA VAL A 203 7.66 -11.31 -6.41
C VAL A 203 8.06 -12.46 -7.34
N THR A 204 8.11 -13.68 -6.82
CA THR A 204 8.39 -14.88 -7.62
C THR A 204 7.38 -15.05 -8.75
N LEU A 205 6.09 -14.88 -8.45
CA LEU A 205 5.01 -14.94 -9.45
C LEU A 205 5.18 -13.84 -10.51
N GLY A 206 5.49 -12.60 -10.12
CA GLY A 206 5.76 -11.52 -11.07
C GLY A 206 6.94 -11.82 -12.01
N PHE A 207 8.00 -12.46 -11.51
CA PHE A 207 9.14 -12.88 -12.33
C PHE A 207 8.76 -14.04 -13.26
N TYR A 208 8.04 -15.04 -12.73
CA TYR A 208 7.58 -16.20 -13.49
C TYR A 208 6.76 -15.79 -14.71
N ILE A 209 5.87 -14.81 -14.56
CA ILE A 209 5.04 -14.29 -15.66
C ILE A 209 5.89 -13.70 -16.79
N VAL A 210 6.99 -13.01 -16.47
CA VAL A 210 7.89 -12.46 -17.50
C VAL A 210 8.65 -13.57 -18.21
N ASP A 211 9.20 -14.51 -17.45
CA ASP A 211 10.11 -15.52 -17.99
C ASP A 211 9.37 -16.65 -18.76
N HIS A 212 8.06 -16.83 -18.53
CA HIS A 212 7.22 -17.86 -19.20
C HIS A 212 6.06 -17.24 -20.00
N GLN A 213 6.24 -16.01 -20.51
CA GLN A 213 5.15 -15.24 -21.10
C GLN A 213 4.48 -15.94 -22.30
N GLU A 214 5.25 -16.67 -23.12
CA GLU A 214 4.73 -17.37 -24.30
C GLU A 214 3.85 -18.58 -23.95
N ASP A 215 4.27 -19.40 -22.97
CA ASP A 215 3.47 -20.56 -22.54
C ASP A 215 2.17 -20.12 -21.88
N LEU A 216 2.23 -19.08 -21.04
CA LEU A 216 1.05 -18.50 -20.39
C LEU A 216 0.07 -17.90 -21.42
N ARG A 217 0.59 -17.34 -22.52
CA ARG A 217 -0.22 -16.79 -23.61
C ARG A 217 -1.02 -17.86 -24.34
N ARG A 218 -0.42 -19.02 -24.61
CA ARG A 218 -1.08 -20.12 -25.33
C ARG A 218 -2.33 -20.61 -24.60
N ASN A 219 -2.35 -20.51 -23.26
CA ASN A 219 -3.48 -20.94 -22.44
C ASN A 219 -4.31 -19.76 -21.87
N ILE A 220 -4.41 -18.63 -22.57
CA ILE A 220 -5.10 -17.45 -22.02
C ILE A 220 -6.58 -17.68 -21.70
N LYS A 221 -7.26 -18.54 -22.47
CA LYS A 221 -8.66 -18.94 -22.18
C LYS A 221 -8.75 -19.67 -20.84
N GLY A 222 -7.83 -20.60 -20.57
CA GLY A 222 -7.71 -21.26 -19.28
C GLY A 222 -7.44 -20.30 -18.14
N MET A 223 -6.55 -19.31 -18.35
CA MET A 223 -6.25 -18.28 -17.33
C MET A 223 -7.47 -17.41 -16.98
N ARG A 224 -8.31 -17.08 -17.97
CA ARG A 224 -9.57 -16.33 -17.73
C ARG A 224 -10.55 -17.15 -16.89
N ILE A 225 -10.74 -18.43 -17.22
CA ILE A 225 -11.60 -19.33 -16.43
C ILE A 225 -11.03 -19.48 -15.01
N ALA A 226 -9.72 -19.74 -14.90
CA ALA A 226 -9.05 -19.85 -13.62
C ALA A 226 -9.17 -18.58 -12.77
N THR A 227 -9.22 -17.39 -13.39
CA THR A 227 -9.46 -16.12 -12.69
C THR A 227 -10.83 -16.10 -12.01
N ILE A 228 -11.88 -16.54 -12.71
CA ILE A 228 -13.23 -16.61 -12.15
C ILE A 228 -13.27 -17.64 -11.02
N VAL A 229 -12.71 -18.83 -11.25
CA VAL A 229 -12.69 -19.91 -10.24
C VAL A 229 -11.92 -19.47 -8.99
N CYS A 230 -10.73 -18.88 -9.15
CA CYS A 230 -9.94 -18.40 -8.01
C CYS A 230 -10.62 -17.23 -7.29
N ALA A 231 -11.37 -16.37 -8.01
CA ALA A 231 -12.16 -15.30 -7.38
C ALA A 231 -13.28 -15.88 -6.50
N LEU A 232 -14.02 -16.87 -7.01
CA LEU A 232 -15.07 -17.54 -6.24
C LEU A 232 -14.51 -18.24 -5.01
N LEU A 233 -13.39 -18.96 -5.18
CA LEU A 233 -12.71 -19.63 -4.06
C LEU A 233 -12.15 -18.63 -3.03
N LEU A 234 -11.64 -17.48 -3.46
CA LEU A 234 -11.22 -16.40 -2.56
C LEU A 234 -12.40 -15.86 -1.73
N ILE A 235 -13.57 -15.70 -2.36
CA ILE A 235 -14.78 -15.28 -1.68
C ILE A 235 -15.24 -16.35 -0.69
N ILE A 236 -15.25 -17.63 -1.10
CA ILE A 236 -15.61 -18.76 -0.23
C ILE A 236 -14.67 -18.83 0.98
N GLU A 237 -13.36 -18.75 0.73
CA GLU A 237 -12.35 -18.75 1.79
C GLU A 237 -12.58 -17.60 2.77
N GLY A 238 -12.75 -16.38 2.26
CA GLY A 238 -12.99 -15.21 3.11
C GLY A 238 -14.25 -15.36 3.98
N PHE A 239 -15.36 -15.82 3.42
CA PHE A 239 -16.57 -16.08 4.22
C PHE A 239 -16.40 -17.23 5.22
N ALA A 240 -15.64 -18.28 4.87
CA ALA A 240 -15.37 -19.39 5.78
C ALA A 240 -14.62 -18.94 7.05
N ILE A 241 -13.86 -17.85 6.97
CA ILE A 241 -13.10 -17.31 8.10
C ILE A 241 -13.70 -16.04 8.72
N TYR A 242 -14.90 -15.62 8.28
CA TYR A 242 -15.52 -14.39 8.74
C TYR A 242 -15.67 -14.31 10.28
N ASN A 243 -16.07 -15.42 10.91
CA ASN A 243 -16.28 -15.51 12.35
C ASN A 243 -15.09 -16.14 13.10
N VAL A 244 -13.96 -16.32 12.42
CA VAL A 244 -12.77 -16.95 13.03
C VAL A 244 -11.87 -15.85 13.57
N PRO A 245 -11.50 -15.89 14.86
CA PRO A 245 -10.64 -14.85 15.44
C PRO A 245 -9.22 -14.97 14.88
N GLY A 246 -8.78 -13.97 14.11
CA GLY A 246 -7.39 -13.81 13.68
C GLY A 246 -6.63 -12.82 14.58
N LEU A 247 -5.30 -12.81 14.51
CA LEU A 247 -4.49 -11.74 15.09
C LEU A 247 -4.51 -10.48 14.21
N ASP A 248 -4.36 -10.67 12.90
CA ASP A 248 -4.55 -9.65 11.87
C ASP A 248 -4.94 -10.34 10.55
N MET A 249 -5.67 -9.64 9.71
CA MET A 249 -6.28 -10.17 8.47
C MET A 249 -5.50 -9.70 7.25
N ASN A 250 -4.26 -10.17 7.10
CA ASN A 250 -3.40 -9.80 5.98
C ASN A 250 -3.35 -10.83 4.86
N PHE A 251 -3.53 -12.11 5.20
CA PHE A 251 -3.34 -13.25 4.33
C PHE A 251 -4.66 -13.93 4.01
N LEU A 252 -4.80 -14.38 2.77
CA LEU A 252 -5.79 -15.35 2.32
C LEU A 252 -5.06 -16.26 1.33
N ILE A 253 -5.21 -17.58 1.45
CA ILE A 253 -4.43 -18.54 0.65
C ILE A 253 -4.76 -18.35 -0.84
N MET A 254 -6.03 -18.11 -1.17
CA MET A 254 -6.49 -17.90 -2.54
C MET A 254 -6.02 -16.59 -3.16
N LEU A 255 -5.47 -15.63 -2.40
CA LEU A 255 -4.84 -14.44 -2.98
C LEU A 255 -3.66 -14.80 -3.88
N VAL A 256 -2.92 -15.87 -3.55
CA VAL A 256 -1.75 -16.32 -4.32
C VAL A 256 -2.15 -16.72 -5.74
N PRO A 257 -2.99 -17.76 -5.95
CA PRO A 257 -3.42 -18.14 -7.29
C PRO A 257 -4.28 -17.07 -7.95
N PHE A 258 -5.19 -16.39 -7.23
CA PHE A 258 -6.04 -15.35 -7.81
C PHE A 258 -5.23 -14.18 -8.38
N SER A 259 -4.25 -13.69 -7.64
CA SER A 259 -3.44 -12.54 -8.06
C SER A 259 -2.52 -12.91 -9.23
N PHE A 260 -2.05 -14.16 -9.29
CA PHE A 260 -1.30 -14.69 -10.44
C PHE A 260 -2.14 -14.69 -11.73
N VAL A 261 -3.29 -15.35 -11.72
CA VAL A 261 -4.12 -15.51 -12.93
C VAL A 261 -4.81 -14.22 -13.35
N SER A 262 -5.24 -13.39 -12.39
CA SER A 262 -5.85 -12.09 -12.67
C SER A 262 -4.86 -11.13 -13.33
N PHE A 263 -3.59 -11.10 -12.88
CA PHE A 263 -2.57 -10.27 -13.50
C PHE A 263 -2.31 -10.67 -14.96
N ILE A 264 -2.24 -11.98 -15.24
CA ILE A 264 -2.10 -12.49 -16.61
C ILE A 264 -3.31 -12.09 -17.47
N THR A 265 -4.52 -12.30 -16.95
CA THR A 265 -5.78 -11.92 -17.64
C THR A 265 -5.82 -10.42 -17.96
N LEU A 266 -5.38 -9.57 -17.04
CA LEU A 266 -5.29 -8.12 -17.24
C LEU A 266 -4.25 -7.72 -18.30
N LEU A 267 -3.08 -8.36 -18.31
CA LEU A 267 -2.06 -8.12 -19.35
C LEU A 267 -2.54 -8.49 -20.75
N SER A 268 -3.41 -9.50 -20.85
CA SER A 268 -4.03 -9.95 -22.11
C SER A 268 -5.39 -9.33 -22.40
N CYS A 269 -5.76 -8.26 -21.69
CA CYS A 269 -7.03 -7.59 -21.92
C CYS A 269 -7.02 -6.88 -23.29
N PRO A 270 -8.03 -7.14 -24.16
CA PRO A 270 -8.06 -6.62 -25.53
C PRO A 270 -8.34 -5.11 -25.62
N ILE A 271 -8.72 -4.47 -24.51
CA ILE A 271 -9.12 -3.06 -24.48
C ILE A 271 -7.92 -2.14 -24.70
N ALA A 272 -7.78 -1.55 -25.88
CA ALA A 272 -6.68 -0.64 -26.19
C ALA A 272 -6.91 0.76 -25.60
N ILE A 273 -6.10 1.15 -24.62
CA ILE A 273 -6.12 2.49 -24.04
C ILE A 273 -5.27 3.45 -24.88
N LYS A 274 -5.91 4.43 -25.51
CA LYS A 274 -5.22 5.40 -26.38
C LYS A 274 -4.51 6.50 -25.58
N ASN A 275 -5.12 6.98 -24.51
CA ASN A 275 -4.63 8.12 -23.72
C ASN A 275 -3.31 7.78 -22.99
N ASP A 276 -2.56 8.83 -22.60
CA ASP A 276 -1.40 8.70 -21.71
C ASP A 276 -1.87 8.36 -20.28
N THR A 277 -1.24 7.37 -19.66
CA THR A 277 -1.54 6.87 -18.32
C THR A 277 -0.52 7.29 -17.28
N ARG A 278 0.51 8.08 -17.66
CA ARG A 278 1.54 8.55 -16.74
C ARG A 278 0.97 9.21 -15.50
N ARG A 279 -0.01 10.11 -15.66
CA ARG A 279 -0.63 10.81 -14.54
C ARG A 279 -1.35 9.85 -13.59
N VAL A 280 -2.09 8.88 -14.14
CA VAL A 280 -2.79 7.84 -13.37
C VAL A 280 -1.80 7.02 -12.54
N ARG A 281 -0.66 6.64 -13.14
CA ARG A 281 0.44 5.94 -12.45
C ARG A 281 1.06 6.79 -11.34
N GLU A 282 1.28 8.08 -11.59
CA GLU A 282 1.80 9.01 -10.58
C GLU A 282 0.79 9.20 -9.43
N LEU A 283 -0.50 9.35 -9.73
CA LEU A 283 -1.57 9.46 -8.74
C LEU A 283 -1.67 8.21 -7.86
N SER A 284 -1.68 7.01 -8.45
CA SER A 284 -1.69 5.74 -7.71
C SER A 284 -0.57 5.68 -6.67
N LYS A 285 0.66 6.06 -7.07
CA LYS A 285 1.82 6.10 -6.19
C LYS A 285 1.60 7.08 -5.03
N TYR A 286 1.18 8.31 -5.31
CA TYR A 286 1.08 9.33 -4.27
C TYR A 286 -0.12 9.09 -3.34
N ILE A 287 -1.27 8.64 -3.84
CA ILE A 287 -2.42 8.22 -3.01
C ILE A 287 -1.96 7.18 -1.99
N TYR A 288 -1.20 6.17 -2.41
CA TYR A 288 -0.63 5.19 -1.48
C TYR A 288 0.20 5.85 -0.36
N PHE A 289 1.02 6.86 -0.64
CA PHE A 289 1.84 7.50 0.39
C PHE A 289 1.05 8.41 1.33
N ILE A 290 0.01 9.08 0.84
CA ILE A 290 -0.62 10.17 1.61
C ILE A 290 -1.99 9.82 2.20
N HIS A 291 -2.64 8.73 1.76
CA HIS A 291 -3.97 8.36 2.24
C HIS A 291 -4.10 8.33 3.77
N PRO A 292 -3.10 7.93 4.59
CA PRO A 292 -3.26 7.93 6.04
C PRO A 292 -3.49 9.33 6.61
N VAL A 293 -2.82 10.34 6.04
CA VAL A 293 -2.99 11.74 6.44
C VAL A 293 -4.43 12.18 6.16
N CYS A 294 -4.96 11.81 4.99
CA CYS A 294 -6.32 12.17 4.59
C CYS A 294 -7.37 11.46 5.44
N ILE A 295 -7.17 10.18 5.78
CA ILE A 295 -8.05 9.43 6.69
C ILE A 295 -8.09 10.11 8.06
N VAL A 296 -6.93 10.34 8.66
CA VAL A 296 -6.84 10.96 10.00
C VAL A 296 -7.49 12.35 10.01
N ILE A 297 -7.27 13.18 8.99
CA ILE A 297 -7.90 14.51 8.94
C ILE A 297 -9.43 14.40 8.91
N ILE A 298 -9.99 13.63 7.97
CA ILE A 298 -11.44 13.61 7.72
C ILE A 298 -12.19 12.91 8.86
N GLU A 299 -11.77 11.70 9.23
CA GLU A 299 -12.49 10.90 10.22
C GLU A 299 -12.40 11.48 11.62
N GLU A 300 -11.26 12.07 12.01
CA GLU A 300 -11.12 12.67 13.34
C GLU A 300 -11.88 13.99 13.45
N ILE A 301 -11.97 14.80 12.38
CA ILE A 301 -12.91 15.94 12.34
C ILE A 301 -14.33 15.43 12.54
N GLY A 302 -14.69 14.35 11.86
CA GLY A 302 -16.00 13.72 11.98
C GLY A 302 -16.31 13.27 13.41
N LYS A 303 -15.38 12.57 14.06
CA LYS A 303 -15.57 12.10 15.43
C LYS A 303 -15.57 13.23 16.46
N ALA A 304 -14.70 14.22 16.29
CA ALA A 304 -14.55 15.31 17.26
C ALA A 304 -15.78 16.22 17.34
N PHE A 305 -16.49 16.39 16.22
CA PHE A 305 -17.70 17.22 16.15
C PHE A 305 -19.00 16.42 16.10
N ASP A 306 -18.95 15.11 16.37
CA ASP A 306 -20.09 14.19 16.26
C ASP A 306 -20.84 14.34 14.91
N LEU A 307 -20.07 14.28 13.82
CA LEU A 307 -20.54 14.30 12.43
C LEU A 307 -20.38 12.89 11.82
N PRO A 308 -21.37 11.98 11.98
CA PRO A 308 -21.29 10.60 11.51
C PRO A 308 -20.92 10.48 10.03
N ILE A 309 -21.38 11.42 9.21
CA ILE A 309 -21.13 11.48 7.76
C ILE A 309 -19.65 11.61 7.39
N LEU A 310 -18.84 12.19 8.28
CA LEU A 310 -17.38 12.30 8.12
C LEU A 310 -16.62 11.28 8.98
N ALA A 311 -17.21 10.84 10.10
CA ALA A 311 -16.56 9.93 11.04
C ALA A 311 -16.35 8.52 10.46
N SER A 312 -17.26 8.07 9.57
CA SER A 312 -17.20 6.75 8.94
C SER A 312 -18.07 6.66 7.67
N GLY A 313 -18.05 5.52 7.00
CA GLY A 313 -18.94 5.22 5.87
C GLY A 313 -18.48 5.72 4.51
N ILE A 314 -19.30 5.44 3.48
CA ILE A 314 -18.99 5.76 2.07
C ILE A 314 -18.80 7.28 1.85
N VAL A 315 -19.57 8.12 2.54
CA VAL A 315 -19.44 9.58 2.35
C VAL A 315 -18.09 10.08 2.88
N SER A 316 -17.67 9.62 4.06
CA SER A 316 -16.32 9.87 4.58
C SER A 316 -15.24 9.42 3.59
N LEU A 317 -15.38 8.20 3.05
CA LEU A 317 -14.47 7.68 2.02
C LEU A 317 -14.40 8.61 0.80
N VAL A 318 -15.51 9.15 0.30
CA VAL A 318 -15.51 10.09 -0.84
C VAL A 318 -14.69 11.34 -0.50
N PHE A 319 -14.87 11.93 0.68
CA PHE A 319 -14.06 13.08 1.11
C PHE A 319 -12.57 12.73 1.22
N ILE A 320 -12.24 11.56 1.78
CA ILE A 320 -10.86 11.06 1.88
C ILE A 320 -10.25 10.89 0.49
N LEU A 321 -11.00 10.35 -0.47
CA LEU A 321 -10.54 10.15 -1.84
C LEU A 321 -10.35 11.48 -2.58
N ILE A 322 -11.27 12.44 -2.42
CA ILE A 322 -11.13 13.79 -2.98
C ILE A 322 -9.86 14.46 -2.43
N LEU A 323 -9.68 14.45 -1.11
CA LEU A 323 -8.53 15.05 -0.45
C LEU A 323 -7.22 14.36 -0.88
N SER A 324 -7.20 13.03 -0.94
CA SER A 324 -6.06 12.24 -1.41
C SER A 324 -5.74 12.53 -2.87
N HIS A 325 -6.74 12.68 -3.73
CA HIS A 325 -6.53 12.99 -5.14
C HIS A 325 -5.98 14.42 -5.33
N MET A 326 -6.53 15.40 -4.62
CA MET A 326 -6.08 16.79 -4.64
C MET A 326 -4.64 16.93 -4.16
N LEU A 327 -4.32 16.37 -2.99
CA LEU A 327 -2.99 16.47 -2.41
C LEU A 327 -1.94 15.69 -3.23
N SER A 328 -2.31 14.53 -3.78
CA SER A 328 -1.46 13.81 -4.74
C SER A 328 -1.18 14.65 -5.98
N SER A 329 -2.19 15.34 -6.53
CA SER A 329 -2.03 16.22 -7.68
C SER A 329 -1.08 17.40 -7.38
N PHE A 330 -1.17 18.00 -6.19
CA PHE A 330 -0.23 19.04 -5.76
C PHE A 330 1.20 18.51 -5.72
N ILE A 331 1.42 17.34 -5.11
CA ILE A 331 2.75 16.74 -4.99
C ILE A 331 3.34 16.40 -6.37
N ILE A 332 2.52 15.89 -7.31
CA ILE A 332 2.96 15.59 -8.68
C ILE A 332 3.47 16.86 -9.37
N VAL A 333 2.69 17.95 -9.30
CA VAL A 333 3.07 19.23 -9.91
C VAL A 333 4.34 19.79 -9.25
N LEU A 334 4.42 19.74 -7.92
CA LEU A 334 5.59 20.19 -7.16
C LEU A 334 6.85 19.39 -7.53
N HIS A 335 6.74 18.07 -7.69
CA HIS A 335 7.86 17.21 -8.06
C HIS A 335 8.40 17.49 -9.46
N GLN A 336 7.57 18.04 -10.35
CA GLN A 336 8.03 18.43 -11.68
C GLN A 336 8.84 19.73 -11.63
N VAL A 337 8.57 20.63 -10.68
CA VAL A 337 9.18 21.96 -10.61
C VAL A 337 10.41 21.97 -9.70
N TYR A 338 11.48 22.66 -10.12
CA TYR A 338 12.61 22.89 -9.23
C TYR A 338 12.20 23.79 -8.05
N LEU A 339 12.25 23.24 -6.84
CA LEU A 339 11.97 23.94 -5.58
C LEU A 339 13.27 24.46 -4.96
N LYS A 340 13.32 25.76 -4.67
CA LYS A 340 14.44 26.35 -3.92
C LYS A 340 14.34 25.92 -2.45
N ARG A 341 15.47 25.65 -1.79
CA ARG A 341 15.50 25.31 -0.35
C ARG A 341 14.75 26.33 0.51
N LYS A 342 14.89 27.63 0.20
CA LYS A 342 14.14 28.72 0.86
C LYS A 342 12.62 28.52 0.73
N THR A 343 12.11 28.15 -0.44
CA THR A 343 10.67 27.91 -0.65
C THR A 343 10.16 26.75 0.19
N ILE A 344 10.91 25.65 0.27
CA ILE A 344 10.56 24.49 1.10
C ILE A 344 10.53 24.90 2.58
N PHE A 345 11.57 25.59 3.05
CA PHE A 345 11.66 26.07 4.43
C PHE A 345 10.51 27.02 4.80
N PHE A 346 10.24 28.04 3.97
CA PHE A 346 9.12 28.94 4.21
C PHE A 346 7.76 28.23 4.16
N SER A 347 7.58 27.25 3.27
CA SER A 347 6.34 26.47 3.24
C SER A 347 6.11 25.65 4.52
N LEU A 348 7.18 25.14 5.15
CA LEU A 348 7.09 24.45 6.43
C LEU A 348 6.74 25.42 7.57
N ILE A 349 7.38 26.60 7.64
CA ILE A 349 7.05 27.62 8.65
C ILE A 349 5.61 28.07 8.52
N ILE A 350 5.17 28.39 7.29
CA ILE A 350 3.79 28.81 7.02
C ILE A 350 2.82 27.68 7.38
N GLY A 351 3.16 26.44 7.02
CA GLY A 351 2.39 25.26 7.39
C GLY A 351 2.24 25.10 8.90
N MET A 352 3.33 25.22 9.67
CA MET A 352 3.31 25.19 11.13
C MET A 352 2.47 26.32 11.72
N LEU A 353 2.61 27.55 11.23
CA LEU A 353 1.84 28.69 11.71
C LEU A 353 0.33 28.49 11.49
N PHE A 354 -0.09 28.09 10.30
CA PHE A 354 -1.49 27.76 10.04
C PHE A 354 -1.96 26.54 10.82
N THR A 355 -1.07 25.57 11.09
CA THR A 355 -1.40 24.43 11.95
C THR A 355 -1.67 24.89 13.37
N SER A 356 -0.85 25.77 13.94
CA SER A 356 -1.09 26.31 15.29
C SER A 356 -2.45 27.02 15.35
N ILE A 357 -2.77 27.87 14.37
CA ILE A 357 -4.07 28.57 14.32
C ILE A 357 -5.23 27.58 14.21
N THR A 358 -5.16 26.65 13.25
CA THR A 358 -6.23 25.68 13.01
C THR A 358 -6.39 24.69 14.15
N ALA A 359 -5.29 24.23 14.76
CA ALA A 359 -5.32 23.35 15.91
C ALA A 359 -5.87 24.07 17.14
N SER A 360 -5.43 25.30 17.44
CA SER A 360 -5.99 26.08 18.55
C SER A 360 -7.50 26.27 18.41
N TYR A 361 -7.96 26.70 17.23
CA TYR A 361 -9.40 26.82 16.96
C TYR A 361 -10.11 25.47 17.09
N PHE A 362 -9.54 24.39 16.54
CA PHE A 362 -10.12 23.05 16.64
C PHE A 362 -10.25 22.62 18.10
N TYR A 363 -9.18 22.67 18.90
CA TYR A 363 -9.19 22.28 20.31
C TYR A 363 -10.12 23.14 21.19
N GLU A 364 -10.36 24.41 20.83
CA GLU A 364 -11.34 25.26 21.52
C GLU A 364 -12.81 24.84 21.27
N GLN A 365 -13.11 24.23 20.13
CA GLN A 365 -14.47 23.91 19.71
C GLN A 365 -14.88 22.46 20.02
N ILE A 366 -13.92 21.60 20.33
CA ILE A 366 -14.18 20.17 20.58
C ILE A 366 -14.77 19.98 21.98
N PRO A 367 -15.74 19.06 22.15
CA PRO A 367 -16.23 18.69 23.47
C PRO A 367 -15.07 18.25 24.38
N SER A 368 -15.05 18.72 25.63
CA SER A 368 -13.99 18.40 26.59
C SER A 368 -13.83 16.91 26.89
N SER A 369 -14.83 16.09 26.55
CA SER A 369 -14.83 14.64 26.67
C SER A 369 -14.16 13.92 25.49
N PHE A 370 -13.94 14.58 24.35
CA PHE A 370 -13.36 13.96 23.16
C PHE A 370 -11.84 14.11 23.13
N VAL A 371 -11.14 12.97 23.04
CA VAL A 371 -9.69 12.93 22.88
C VAL A 371 -9.38 12.80 21.39
N VAL A 372 -8.87 13.88 20.79
CA VAL A 372 -8.41 13.88 19.40
C VAL A 372 -7.22 12.95 19.25
N LYS A 373 -7.19 12.16 18.16
CA LYS A 373 -5.97 11.45 17.77
C LYS A 373 -4.80 12.40 17.64
N PHE A 374 -3.72 12.10 18.33
CA PHE A 374 -2.55 12.98 18.40
C PHE A 374 -1.86 13.16 17.04
N GLU A 375 -1.99 12.18 16.14
CA GLU A 375 -1.51 12.27 14.76
C GLU A 375 -2.18 13.41 14.00
N TRP A 376 -3.38 13.84 14.39
CA TRP A 376 -4.17 14.84 13.67
C TRP A 376 -3.43 16.16 13.45
N THR A 377 -2.81 16.72 14.49
CA THR A 377 -2.03 17.97 14.36
C THR A 377 -0.86 17.80 13.40
N SER A 378 -0.17 16.65 13.45
CA SER A 378 0.93 16.34 12.52
C SER A 378 0.43 16.17 11.08
N CYS A 379 -0.74 15.56 10.88
CA CYS A 379 -1.39 15.40 9.59
C CYS A 379 -1.83 16.76 8.99
N ILE A 380 -2.37 17.66 9.80
CA ILE A 380 -2.72 19.03 9.39
C ILE A 380 -1.45 19.80 9.00
N CYS A 381 -0.37 19.70 9.78
CA CYS A 381 0.92 20.30 9.44
C CYS A 381 1.46 19.80 8.10
N PHE A 382 1.36 18.49 7.86
CA PHE A 382 1.72 17.89 6.58
C PHE A 382 0.90 18.52 5.44
N PHE A 383 -0.43 18.51 5.55
CA PHE A 383 -1.33 19.01 4.51
C PHE A 383 -1.09 20.50 4.20
N LEU A 384 -1.01 21.33 5.24
CA LEU A 384 -0.82 22.77 5.11
C LEU A 384 0.56 23.13 4.57
N SER A 385 1.60 22.37 4.92
CA SER A 385 2.96 22.59 4.39
C SER A 385 3.03 22.32 2.89
N PHE A 386 2.45 21.21 2.42
CA PHE A 386 2.40 20.90 0.98
C PHE A 386 1.54 21.88 0.20
N THR A 387 0.38 22.26 0.74
CA THR A 387 -0.51 23.26 0.12
C THR A 387 0.17 24.62 0.04
N SER A 388 0.84 25.06 1.11
CA SER A 388 1.62 26.31 1.13
C SER A 388 2.75 26.29 0.11
N CYS A 389 3.45 25.16 -0.02
CA CYS A 389 4.51 24.98 -1.02
C CYS A 389 3.97 25.12 -2.45
N TYR A 390 2.81 24.51 -2.72
CA TYR A 390 2.12 24.60 -4.01
C TYR A 390 1.72 26.05 -4.32
N LEU A 391 1.10 26.76 -3.37
CA LEU A 391 0.66 28.15 -3.53
C LEU A 391 1.84 29.10 -3.78
N LEU A 392 2.93 28.97 -3.00
CA LEU A 392 4.15 29.77 -3.19
C LEU A 392 4.80 29.54 -4.56
N THR A 393 4.60 28.36 -5.14
CA THR A 393 5.18 27.97 -6.43
C THR A 393 4.21 28.18 -7.60
N LEU A 394 2.95 28.56 -7.34
CA LEU A 394 1.86 28.62 -8.33
C LEU A 394 2.18 29.54 -9.52
N ARG A 395 2.80 30.70 -9.27
CA ARG A 395 3.23 31.62 -10.35
C ARG A 395 4.26 30.97 -11.27
N LYS A 396 5.18 30.17 -10.73
CA LYS A 396 6.21 29.44 -11.49
C LYS A 396 5.59 28.27 -12.27
N ILE A 397 4.64 27.56 -11.65
CA ILE A 397 3.88 26.48 -12.27
C ILE A 397 3.10 27.02 -13.50
N ARG A 398 2.41 28.15 -13.35
CA ARG A 398 1.68 28.84 -14.43
C ARG A 398 2.60 29.20 -15.59
N LYS A 399 3.75 29.83 -15.31
CA LYS A 399 4.73 30.22 -16.34
C LYS A 399 5.32 29.04 -17.13
N GLN A 400 5.32 27.83 -16.56
CA GLN A 400 5.84 26.63 -17.22
C GLN A 400 4.76 25.82 -17.97
N GLY A 401 3.51 26.28 -18.02
CA GLY A 401 2.42 25.58 -18.70
C GLY A 401 2.04 24.24 -18.06
N ARG A 402 2.27 24.07 -16.75
CA ARG A 402 2.09 22.77 -16.05
C ARG A 402 0.76 22.64 -15.30
N LEU A 403 -0.19 23.53 -15.58
CA LEU A 403 -1.57 23.45 -15.09
C LEU A 403 -2.45 22.83 -16.18
N ASN A 404 -2.30 21.54 -16.40
CA ASN A 404 -3.37 20.77 -17.03
C ASN A 404 -4.04 20.03 -15.87
N PHE A 405 -5.21 20.50 -15.43
CA PHE A 405 -5.95 19.85 -14.35
C PHE A 405 -6.46 18.48 -14.80
#